data_AF-A0A2V5X9H3-F1
#
_entry.id   AF-A0A2V5X9H3-F1
#
_cell.length_a   1.000
_cell.length_b   1.000
_cell.length_c   1.000
_cell.angle_alpha   90.00
_cell.angle_beta   90.00
_cell.angle_gamma   90.00
#
_symmetry.space_group_name_H-M   'P 1'
#
loop_
_entity.id
_entity.type
_entity.pdbx_description
1 polymer ?
#
loop_
_entity_poly.entity_id
_entity_poly.type
_entity_poly.pdbx_seq_one_letter_code
_entity_poly.pdbx_strand_id
1 'polypeptide(L)' 'FYDAKRKRIYVSGGEGFVDVIEQRDADNYKLLERTSTAPGARTSFFSPELEQFYLAVPRRGEKPAEIRVYDAGK' A
#
# COMPACT_ATOMS: atom_id res chain seq x y z
N PHE A 1 1.05 5.16 4.84
CA PHE A 1 1.39 6.47 4.26
C PHE A 1 0.12 7.25 3.95
N TYR A 2 0.12 8.56 4.15
CA TYR A 2 -1.02 9.42 3.84
C TYR A 2 -0.76 10.23 2.58
N ASP A 3 -1.63 10.11 1.58
CA ASP A 3 -1.70 10.96 0.40
C ASP A 3 -2.73 12.06 0.65
N ALA A 4 -2.24 13.25 0.97
CA ALA A 4 -3.08 14.42 1.22
C ALA A 4 -3.84 14.89 -0.03
N LYS A 5 -3.30 14.68 -1.23
CA LYS A 5 -3.94 15.10 -2.50
C LYS A 5 -5.25 14.34 -2.71
N ARG A 6 -5.25 13.04 -2.38
CA ARG A 6 -6.41 12.14 -2.57
C ARG A 6 -7.17 11.84 -1.29
N LYS A 7 -6.68 12.30 -0.14
CA LYS A 7 -7.15 11.91 1.20
C LYS A 7 -7.18 10.39 1.37
N ARG A 8 -6.12 9.71 0.94
CA ARG A 8 -6.00 8.25 1.00
C ARG A 8 -4.89 7.82 1.96
N ILE A 9 -5.10 6.73 2.68
CA ILE A 9 -4.10 6.10 3.53
C ILE A 9 -3.76 4.74 2.91
N TYR A 10 -2.49 4.54 2.58
CA TYR A 10 -1.94 3.27 2.10
C TYR A 10 -1.32 2.50 3.26
N VAL A 11 -1.76 1.26 3.46
CA VAL A 11 -1.30 0.39 4.55
C VAL A 11 -0.83 -0.94 3.98
N SER A 12 0.40 -1.34 4.26
CA SER A 12 0.89 -2.69 3.96
C SER A 12 0.93 -3.53 5.23
N GLY A 13 0.14 -4.60 5.27
CA GLY A 13 0.09 -5.55 6.38
C GLY A 13 0.88 -6.81 6.10
N GLY A 14 1.55 -7.37 7.12
CA GLY A 14 2.25 -8.66 7.02
C GLY A 14 1.34 -9.86 6.71
N GLU A 15 0.02 -9.71 6.80
CA GLU A 15 -0.98 -10.68 6.37
C GLU A 15 -0.96 -10.93 4.85
N GLY A 16 -0.37 -10.01 4.07
CA GLY A 16 -0.27 -10.13 2.62
C GLY A 16 -1.33 -9.34 1.86
N PHE A 17 -1.71 -8.18 2.39
CA PHE A 17 -2.60 -7.23 1.72
C PHE A 17 -2.04 -5.81 1.76
N VAL A 18 -2.37 -5.05 0.72
CA VAL A 18 -2.28 -3.59 0.73
C VAL A 18 -3.70 -3.04 0.83
N ASP A 19 -3.96 -2.27 1.86
CA ASP A 19 -5.25 -1.59 2.06
C ASP A 19 -5.12 -0.12 1.67
N VAL A 20 -6.13 0.36 0.93
CA VAL A 20 -6.33 1.77 0.61
C VAL A 20 -7.56 2.24 1.36
N ILE A 21 -7.38 3.20 2.26
CA ILE A 21 -8.44 3.74 3.08
C ILE A 21 -8.68 5.20 2.67
N GLU A 22 -9.91 5.53 2.28
CA GLU A 22 -10.35 6.90 2.03
C GLU A 22 -10.67 7.58 3.37
N GLN A 23 -10.06 8.74 3.61
CA GLN A 23 -10.45 9.67 4.67
C GLN A 23 -11.48 10.65 4.11
N ARG A 24 -12.75 10.49 4.51
CA ARG A 24 -13.84 11.35 4.05
C ARG A 24 -13.86 12.68 4.80
N ASP A 25 -13.60 12.62 6.09
CA ASP A 25 -13.39 13.76 6.99
C ASP A 25 -12.49 13.35 8.16
N ALA A 26 -12.40 14.16 9.21
CA ALA A 26 -11.49 13.94 10.34
C ALA A 26 -11.72 12.60 11.06
N ASP A 27 -12.97 12.14 11.12
CA ASP A 27 -13.39 11.01 11.94
C ASP A 27 -14.02 9.86 11.12
N ASN A 28 -14.29 10.08 9.84
CA ASN A 28 -14.89 9.09 8.95
C ASN A 28 -13.89 8.55 7.92
N TYR A 29 -13.63 7.25 8.02
CA TYR A 29 -12.72 6.51 7.14
C TYR A 29 -13.43 5.31 6.51
N LYS A 30 -13.15 5.04 5.24
CA LYS A 30 -13.72 3.92 4.50
C LYS A 30 -12.63 3.13 3.79
N LEU A 31 -12.66 1.80 3.91
CA LEU A 31 -11.84 0.93 3.07
C LEU A 31 -12.30 1.09 1.60
N LEU A 32 -11.42 1.61 0.76
CA LEU A 32 -11.65 1.83 -0.66
C LEU A 32 -11.27 0.59 -1.47
N GLU A 33 -10.11 0.02 -1.17
CA GLU A 33 -9.57 -1.15 -1.86
C GLU A 33 -8.74 -2.01 -0.90
N ARG A 34 -8.79 -3.32 -1.11
CA ARG A 34 -7.90 -4.30 -0.49
C ARG A 34 -7.30 -5.16 -1.59
N THR A 35 -6.01 -4.96 -1.87
CA THR A 35 -5.28 -5.65 -2.93
C THR A 35 -4.44 -6.77 -2.33
N SER A 36 -4.59 -8.00 -2.83
CA SER A 36 -3.76 -9.12 -2.38
C SER A 36 -2.30 -8.94 -2.82
N THR A 37 -1.37 -9.32 -1.95
CA THR A 37 0.07 -9.27 -2.20
C THR A 37 0.75 -10.53 -1.65
N ALA A 38 1.95 -10.40 -1.08
CA ALA A 38 2.72 -11.51 -0.51
C ALA A 38 2.71 -11.48 1.03
N PRO A 39 2.51 -12.64 1.69
CA PRO A 39 2.64 -12.74 3.15
C PRO A 39 4.01 -12.25 3.63
N GLY A 40 4.03 -11.42 4.66
CA GLY A 40 5.23 -10.80 5.23
C GLY A 40 5.67 -9.49 4.54
N ALA A 41 5.02 -9.06 3.45
CA ALA A 41 5.31 -7.79 2.79
C ALA A 41 4.74 -6.60 3.59
N ARG A 42 5.46 -6.18 4.64
CA ARG A 42 5.02 -5.14 5.58
C ARG A 42 5.73 -3.80 5.43
N THR A 43 6.87 -3.78 4.72
CA THR A 43 7.69 -2.58 4.54
C THR A 43 7.33 -1.93 3.21
N SER A 44 6.99 -0.65 3.25
CA SER A 44 6.56 0.10 2.08
C SER A 44 7.02 1.54 2.11
N PHE A 45 6.90 2.21 0.97
CA PHE A 45 7.12 3.65 0.79
C PHE A 45 6.08 4.20 -0.18
N PHE A 46 5.59 5.41 0.04
CA PHE A 46 4.75 6.12 -0.92
C PHE A 46 5.49 7.37 -1.41
N SER A 47 5.62 7.51 -2.74
CA SER A 47 6.14 8.71 -3.39
C SER A 47 4.96 9.56 -3.88
N PRO A 48 4.69 10.73 -3.27
CA PRO A 48 3.67 11.66 -3.77
C PRO A 48 4.03 12.22 -5.15
N GLU A 49 5.33 12.38 -5.43
CA GLU A 49 5.85 12.97 -6.67
C GLU A 49 5.61 12.06 -7.87
N LEU A 50 5.78 10.76 -7.69
CA LEU A 50 5.59 9.74 -8.73
C LEU A 50 4.19 9.13 -8.71
N GLU A 51 3.38 9.47 -7.71
CA GLU A 51 2.07 8.85 -7.44
C GLU A 51 2.16 7.33 -7.38
N GLN A 52 3.16 6.82 -6.67
CA GLN A 52 3.49 5.39 -6.63
C GLN A 52 3.67 4.88 -5.20
N PHE A 53 3.11 3.71 -4.95
CA PHE A 53 3.30 2.95 -3.71
C PHE A 53 4.25 1.77 -3.96
N TYR A 54 5.36 1.75 -3.25
CA TYR A 54 6.41 0.76 -3.32
C TYR A 54 6.29 -0.20 -2.15
N LEU A 55 6.28 -1.49 -2.43
CA LEU A 55 6.16 -2.54 -1.44
C LEU A 55 7.36 -3.49 -1.53
N ALA A 56 8.10 -3.63 -0.43
CA ALA A 56 9.14 -4.63 -0.32
C ALA A 56 8.53 -6.00 0.01
N VAL A 57 8.74 -6.95 -0.90
CA VAL A 57 8.35 -8.35 -0.71
C VAL A 57 9.60 -9.15 -0.32
N PRO A 58 9.64 -9.74 0.88
CA PRO A 58 10.79 -10.52 1.31
C PRO A 58 10.86 -11.86 0.55
N ARG A 59 12.08 -12.40 0.43
CA ARG A 59 12.27 -13.79 -0.03
C ARG A 59 11.49 -14.74 0.89
N ARG A 60 10.74 -15.67 0.29
CA ARG A 60 10.05 -16.75 1.02
C ARG A 60 10.18 -18.06 0.25
N GLY A 61 10.92 -19.01 0.83
CA GLY A 61 11.25 -20.27 0.15
C GLY A 61 11.95 -19.99 -1.18
N GLU A 62 11.40 -20.57 -2.25
CA GLU A 62 11.90 -20.39 -3.61
C GLU A 62 11.51 -19.05 -4.26
N LYS A 63 10.60 -18.27 -3.65
CA LYS A 63 10.19 -16.97 -4.20
C LYS A 63 11.25 -15.91 -3.90
N PRO A 64 11.88 -15.26 -4.91
CA PRO A 64 12.88 -14.24 -4.69
C PRO A 64 12.29 -13.00 -4.01
N ALA A 65 13.16 -12.18 -3.42
CA ALA A 65 12.76 -10.85 -2.96
C ALA A 65 12.51 -9.93 -4.16
N GLU A 66 11.52 -9.05 -4.04
CA GLU A 66 11.14 -8.12 -5.11
C GLU A 66 10.58 -6.80 -4.53
N ILE A 67 10.59 -5.75 -5.35
CA ILE A 67 9.84 -4.53 -5.09
C ILE A 67 8.62 -4.53 -6.01
N ARG A 68 7.42 -4.51 -5.44
CA ARG A 68 6.19 -4.29 -6.20
C ARG A 68 5.88 -2.82 -6.21
N VAL A 69 5.49 -2.30 -7.37
CA VAL A 69 5.11 -0.90 -7.56
C VAL A 69 3.64 -0.87 -7.94
N TYR A 70 2.87 -0.08 -7.20
CA TYR A 70 1.44 0.14 -7.44
C TYR A 70 1.25 1.59 -7.87
N ASP A 71 0.44 1.80 -8.90
CA ASP A 71 0.02 3.12 -9.35
C ASP A 71 -1.08 3.67 -8.42
N ALA A 72 -0.85 4.84 -7.85
CA ALA A 72 -1.80 5.56 -7.01
C ALA A 72 -2.53 6.69 -7.77
N GLY A 73 -2.22 6.87 -9.06
CA GLY A 73 -2.63 7.96 -9.92
C GLY A 73 -4.12 8.01 -10.27
N LYS A 74 -4.83 6.88 -10.21
CA LYS A 74 -6.24 6.75 -10.62
C LYS A 74 -7.25 7.13 -9.54
#